data_AF-Q5Y3I2-F1
#
_entry.id   AF-Q5Y3I2-F1
#
_cell.length_a   1.000
_cell.length_b   1.000
_cell.length_c   1.000
_cell.angle_alpha   90.00
_cell.angle_beta   90.00
_cell.angle_gamma   90.00
#
_symmetry.space_group_name_H-M   'P 1'
#
loop_
_entity.id
_entity.type
_entity.pdbx_description
1 polymer ?
#
loop_
_entity_poly.entity_id
_entity_poly.type
_entity_poly.pdbx_seq_one_letter_code
_entity_poly.pdbx_strand_id
1 'polypeptide(L)' 'YLEQVKAECHFHNGTQHVQFLARLIYNREEYVRFDSDVGEFRAVTELGRRSAEYFNSQKDYMERTRAAVDTV' A
#
# COMPACT_ATOMS: atom_id res chain seq x y z
N TYR A 1 13.04 -17.80 -4.95
CA TYR A 1 12.56 -16.41 -4.95
C TYR A 1 11.68 -16.24 -3.73
N LEU A 2 11.72 -15.08 -3.07
CA LEU A 2 10.91 -14.78 -1.89
C LEU A 2 10.03 -13.57 -2.20
N GLU A 3 8.73 -13.72 -2.03
CA GLU A 3 7.76 -12.63 -2.08
C GLU A 3 7.19 -12.43 -0.68
N GLN A 4 7.10 -11.18 -0.24
CA GLN A 4 6.54 -10.80 1.06
C GLN A 4 5.56 -9.65 0.85
N VAL A 5 4.47 -9.71 1.59
CA VAL A 5 3.53 -8.60 1.72
C VAL A 5 3.54 -8.16 3.18
N LYS A 6 3.74 -6.87 3.42
CA LYS A 6 3.61 -6.25 4.74
C LYS A 6 2.43 -5.31 4.74
N ALA A 7 1.52 -5.50 5.69
CA ALA A 7 0.46 -4.56 6.02
C ALA A 7 0.81 -3.94 7.38
N GLU A 8 1.10 -2.65 7.39
CA GLU A 8 1.60 -1.92 8.56
C GLU A 8 0.63 -0.78 8.88
N CYS A 9 0.34 -0.57 10.16
CA CYS A 9 -0.39 0.60 10.66
C CYS A 9 0.53 1.41 11.56
N HIS A 10 0.76 2.67 11.23
CA HIS A 10 1.55 3.61 12.02
C HIS A 10 0.62 4.58 12.74
N PHE A 11 0.76 4.64 14.07
CA PHE A 11 -0.08 5.45 14.93
C PHE A 11 0.68 6.70 15.37
N HIS A 12 0.13 7.87 15.06
CA HIS A 12 0.71 9.16 15.41
C HIS A 12 -0.19 9.87 16.43
N ASN A 13 0.39 10.28 17.56
CA ASN A 13 -0.33 10.91 18.67
C ASN A 13 -1.56 10.10 19.12
N GLY A 14 -1.36 8.80 19.38
CA GLY A 14 -2.46 7.87 19.62
C GLY A 14 -3.14 7.50 18.30
N THR A 15 -4.46 7.61 18.24
CA THR A 15 -5.26 7.33 17.03
C THR A 15 -5.67 8.61 16.28
N GLN A 16 -5.09 9.77 16.64
CA GLN A 16 -5.42 11.03 15.99
C GLN A 16 -5.06 11.01 14.50
N HIS A 17 -3.97 10.33 14.14
CA HIS A 17 -3.61 10.07 12.75
C HIS A 17 -3.05 8.64 12.64
N VAL A 18 -3.70 7.84 11.79
CA VAL A 18 -3.31 6.45 11.51
C VAL A 18 -2.94 6.37 10.04
N GLN A 19 -1.70 5.99 9.76
CA GLN A 19 -1.20 5.77 8.42
C GLN A 19 -1.15 4.26 8.14
N PHE A 20 -1.83 3.82 7.09
CA PHE A 20 -1.79 2.45 6.61
C PHE A 20 -0.84 2.31 5.42
N LEU A 21 0.07 1.34 5.51
CA LEU A 21 1.01 0.98 4.44
C LEU A 21 0.81 -0.47 4.02
N ALA A 22 0.62 -0.69 2.72
CA ALA A 22 0.73 -2.03 2.12
C ALA A 22 1.96 -2.08 1.22
N ARG A 23 2.94 -2.92 1.57
CA ARG A 23 4.25 -3.00 0.91
C ARG A 23 4.46 -4.37 0.31
N LEU A 24 4.71 -4.42 -1.00
CA LEU A 24 5.00 -5.64 -1.73
C LEU A 24 6.51 -5.70 -1.98
N ILE A 25 7.13 -6.79 -1.54
CA ILE A 25 8.58 -6.94 -1.45
C ILE A 25 8.99 -8.23 -2.16
N TYR A 26 9.88 -8.10 -3.14
CA TYR A 26 10.44 -9.21 -3.90
C TYR A 26 11.95 -9.31 -3.63
N ASN A 27 12.41 -10.47 -3.16
CA ASN A 27 13.82 -10.72 -2.80
C ASN A 27 14.44 -9.60 -1.92
N ARG A 28 13.68 -9.15 -0.90
CA ARG A 28 14.05 -8.08 0.06
C ARG A 28 14.02 -6.66 -0.52
N GLU A 29 13.67 -6.49 -1.78
CA GLU A 29 13.47 -5.19 -2.43
C GLU A 29 11.97 -4.87 -2.54
N GLU A 30 11.56 -3.76 -1.96
CA GLU A 30 10.19 -3.28 -2.12
C GLU A 30 9.98 -2.75 -3.53
N TYR A 31 8.96 -3.25 -4.23
CA TYR A 31 8.70 -2.86 -5.61
C TYR A 31 7.40 -2.08 -5.78
N VAL A 32 6.41 -2.27 -4.90
CA VAL A 32 5.14 -1.51 -4.90
C VAL A 32 4.72 -1.17 -3.46
N ARG A 33 4.18 0.04 -3.27
CA ARG A 33 3.63 0.51 -2.01
C ARG A 33 2.27 1.18 -2.20
N PHE A 34 1.30 0.85 -1.37
CA PHE A 34 0.17 1.74 -1.07
C PHE A 34 0.45 2.50 0.22
N ASP A 35 0.13 3.78 0.23
CA ASP A 35 0.21 4.66 1.38
C ASP A 35 -1.13 5.39 1.52
N SER A 36 -1.80 5.25 2.67
CA SER A 36 -3.11 5.88 2.91
C SER A 36 -3.08 7.39 2.77
N ASP A 37 -1.95 8.02 3.08
CA ASP A 37 -1.81 9.49 2.98
C ASP A 37 -1.74 9.95 1.52
N VAL A 38 -1.34 9.05 0.61
CA VAL A 38 -1.28 9.30 -0.83
C VAL A 38 -2.56 8.80 -1.52
N GLY A 39 -3.12 7.67 -1.07
CA GLY A 39 -4.36 7.10 -1.59
C GLY A 39 -4.22 6.30 -2.88
N GLU A 40 -3.01 5.93 -3.30
CA GLU A 40 -2.75 5.12 -4.50
C GLU A 40 -1.54 4.19 -4.34
N PHE A 41 -1.47 3.15 -5.15
CA PHE A 41 -0.27 2.32 -5.27
C PHE A 41 0.78 3.05 -6.10
N ARG A 42 2.02 3.11 -5.61
CA ARG A 42 3.17 3.62 -6.34
C ARG A 42 4.24 2.55 -6.49
N ALA A 43 4.83 2.53 -7.67
CA ALA A 43 6.02 1.73 -7.93
C ALA A 43 7.21 2.34 -7.19
N VAL A 44 7.85 1.54 -6.35
CA VAL A 44 9.10 1.92 -5.66
C VAL A 44 10.30 1.65 -6.56
N THR A 45 10.18 0.64 -7.43
CA THR A 45 11.18 0.26 -8.42
C THR A 45 10.51 0.06 -9.78
N GLU A 46 11.31 -0.04 -10.84
CA GLU A 46 10.81 -0.23 -12.20
C GLU A 46 9.92 -1.48 -12.35
N LEU A 47 10.26 -2.55 -11.63
CA LEU A 47 9.51 -3.80 -11.61
C LEU A 47 8.05 -3.59 -11.21
N GLY A 48 7.80 -2.64 -10.30
CA GLY A 48 6.47 -2.37 -9.76
C GLY A 48 5.55 -1.54 -10.64
N ARG A 49 6.03 -0.94 -11.73
CA ARG A 49 5.21 -0.02 -12.54
C ARG A 49 3.91 -0.65 -13.01
N ARG A 50 3.98 -1.83 -13.63
CA ARG A 50 2.81 -2.55 -14.13
C ARG A 50 1.87 -2.98 -13.00
N SER A 51 2.42 -3.41 -11.88
CA SER A 51 1.62 -3.81 -10.72
C SER A 51 0.88 -2.62 -10.12
N ALA A 52 1.55 -1.47 -9.96
CA ALA A 52 0.93 -0.25 -9.46
C ALA A 52 -0.21 0.24 -10.38
N GLU A 53 0.03 0.28 -11.70
CA GLU A 53 -1.00 0.60 -12.69
C GLU A 53 -2.21 -0.35 -12.61
N TYR A 54 -1.94 -1.66 -12.51
CA TYR A 54 -2.99 -2.68 -12.40
C TYR A 54 -3.82 -2.51 -11.13
N PHE A 55 -3.19 -2.32 -9.96
CA PHE A 55 -3.92 -2.09 -8.71
C PHE A 55 -4.76 -0.81 -8.76
N ASN A 56 -4.18 0.29 -9.26
CA ASN A 56 -4.88 1.56 -9.37
C ASN A 56 -6.04 1.55 -10.37
N SER A 57 -6.02 0.66 -11.36
CA SER A 57 -7.13 0.49 -12.31
C SER A 57 -8.36 -0.23 -11.71
N GLN A 58 -8.20 -0.95 -10.60
CA GLN A 58 -9.28 -1.72 -9.96
C GLN A 58 -10.05 -0.84 -8.97
N LYS A 59 -11.12 -0.20 -9.43
CA LYS A 59 -11.89 0.79 -8.65
C LYS A 59 -12.37 0.25 -7.30
N ASP A 60 -13.09 -0.86 -7.29
CA ASP A 60 -13.65 -1.45 -6.06
C ASP A 60 -12.56 -1.80 -5.04
N TYR A 61 -11.40 -2.25 -5.53
CA TYR A 61 -10.24 -2.55 -4.68
C TYR A 61 -9.64 -1.28 -4.09
N MET A 62 -9.49 -0.23 -4.90
CA MET A 62 -8.96 1.07 -4.46
C MET A 62 -9.88 1.78 -3.47
N GLU A 63 -11.20 1.71 -3.67
CA GLU A 63 -12.18 2.26 -2.73
C GLU A 63 -12.06 1.60 -1.35
N ARG A 64 -12.02 0.26 -1.31
CA ARG A 64 -11.83 -0.49 -0.06
C ARG A 64 -10.48 -0.21 0.60
N THR A 65 -9.41 -0.11 -0.20
CA THR A 65 -8.05 0.10 0.32
C THR A 65 -7.89 1.49 0.92
N ARG A 66 -8.47 2.53 0.30
CA ARG A 66 -8.48 3.90 0.85
C ARG A 66 -9.27 4.01 2.15
N ALA A 67 -10.38 3.28 2.27
CA ALA A 67 -11.20 3.26 3.47
C ALA A 67 -10.63 2.38 4.61
N ALA A 68 -9.49 1.70 4.42
CA ALA A 68 -8.98 0.74 5.39
C ALA A 68 -8.62 1.36 6.75
N VAL A 69 -8.25 2.65 6.78
CA VAL A 69 -7.98 3.39 8.02
C VAL A 69 -9.25 3.78 8.78
N ASP A 70 -10.42 3.78 8.12
CA ASP A 70 -11.69 4.20 8.71
C ASP A 70 -12.44 3.04 9.40
N THR A 71 -12.01 1.78 9.19
CA THR A 71 -12.72 0.57 9.64
C THR A 71 -12.10 -0.09 10.89
N VAL A 72 -11.59 0.68 11.84
CA VAL A 72 -10.95 0.15 13.07
C VAL A 72 -11.94 -0.10 14.20
#